data_AF-A0A0C1ILI7-F1
#
_entry.id   AF-A0A0C1ILI7-F1
#
_cell.length_a   1.000
_cell.length_b   1.000
_cell.length_c   1.000
_cell.angle_alpha   90.00
_cell.angle_beta   90.00
_cell.angle_gamma   90.00
#
_symmetry.space_group_name_H-M   'P 1'
#
loop_
_entity.id
_entity.type
_entity.pdbx_description
1 polymer ?
#
loop_
_entity_poly.entity_id
_entity_poly.type
_entity_poly.pdbx_seq_one_letter_code
_entity_poly.pdbx_strand_id
1 'polypeptide(L)'
;MLANLLNFYDHYPSILLSLKGMSRAALASDLLQELDFHGERQREIFDIAQTYQIDEQAELMLRSLSAQMQNDGLDSMFSSVRLPFPAMLLTVPEPATGLWPAALVTQDEDTLYTQVYHANKGGLLPNLLVFKSQGASVDILHSPTLKLARASGDAISDDAAVKQEKSLCFDFLSIAVGMSILFERKAMLEKEEVPAYPRAERRRAQKSGRTLPNRTIIKVKLGDLGKRQVQASQETNSSDEQSKARRRAHWVQGHFMRNRAGGISWRNPHVRGAGPVLEQERHISFESE
;
A
#
# COMPACT_ATOMS: atom_id res chain seq x y z
N MET A 1 -6.25 -2.23 11.52
CA MET A 1 -6.53 -2.67 10.15
C MET A 1 -6.62 -4.20 10.01
N LEU A 2 -5.52 -4.97 10.05
CA LEU A 2 -5.53 -6.42 9.77
C LEU A 2 -6.61 -7.20 10.55
N ALA A 3 -6.68 -7.07 11.88
CA ALA A 3 -7.69 -7.78 12.68
C ALA A 3 -9.13 -7.47 12.25
N ASN A 4 -9.41 -6.24 11.84
CA ASN A 4 -10.73 -5.83 11.35
C ASN A 4 -11.04 -6.48 9.99
N LEU A 5 -10.06 -6.56 9.10
CA LEU A 5 -10.21 -7.25 7.82
C LEU A 5 -10.48 -8.75 8.02
N LEU A 6 -9.71 -9.42 8.88
CA LEU A 6 -9.93 -10.85 9.15
C LEU A 6 -11.33 -11.10 9.72
N ASN A 7 -11.76 -10.30 10.71
CA ASN A 7 -13.09 -10.43 11.29
C ASN A 7 -14.21 -10.12 10.30
N PHE A 8 -14.00 -9.12 9.44
CA PHE A 8 -14.95 -8.79 8.38
C PHE A 8 -15.11 -9.97 7.41
N TYR A 9 -14.01 -10.57 6.98
CA TYR A 9 -14.04 -11.68 6.03
C TYR A 9 -14.49 -13.03 6.63
N ASP A 10 -14.32 -13.24 7.94
CA ASP A 10 -14.94 -14.38 8.65
C ASP A 10 -16.48 -14.37 8.56
N HIS A 11 -17.09 -13.19 8.36
CA HIS A 11 -18.55 -13.01 8.37
C HIS A 11 -19.05 -12.15 7.19
N TYR A 12 -18.32 -12.19 6.07
CA TYR A 12 -18.43 -11.21 4.98
C TYR A 12 -19.87 -10.97 4.47
N PRO A 13 -20.61 -11.98 4.00
CA PRO A 13 -21.96 -11.75 3.48
C PRO A 13 -22.92 -11.26 4.57
N SER A 14 -22.82 -11.83 5.78
CA SER A 14 -23.68 -11.48 6.91
C SER A 14 -23.50 -10.04 7.37
N ILE A 15 -22.26 -9.54 7.44
CA ILE A 15 -21.98 -8.15 7.80
C ILE A 15 -22.55 -7.21 6.72
N LEU A 16 -22.28 -7.48 5.45
CA LEU A 16 -22.77 -6.65 4.35
C LEU A 16 -24.29 -6.58 4.30
N LEU A 17 -24.96 -7.73 4.44
CA LEU A 17 -26.41 -7.82 4.49
C LEU A 17 -27.00 -7.04 5.67
N SER A 18 -26.39 -7.17 6.85
CA SER A 18 -26.79 -6.42 8.03
C SER A 18 -26.67 -4.91 7.83
N LEU A 19 -25.60 -4.44 7.19
CA LEU A 19 -25.41 -3.01 6.88
C LEU A 19 -26.45 -2.49 5.88
N LYS A 20 -26.96 -3.36 5.01
CA LYS A 20 -28.02 -3.05 4.04
C LYS A 20 -29.44 -3.29 4.55
N GLY A 21 -29.61 -3.80 5.77
CA GLY A 21 -30.92 -4.18 6.30
C GLY A 21 -31.59 -5.29 5.49
N MET A 22 -30.80 -6.12 4.80
CA MET A 22 -31.28 -7.19 3.92
C MET A 22 -31.16 -8.55 4.59
N SER A 23 -32.08 -9.46 4.26
CA SER A 23 -31.98 -10.87 4.63
C SER A 23 -31.35 -11.67 3.50
N ARG A 24 -30.70 -12.81 3.82
CA ARG A 24 -30.16 -13.73 2.81
C ARG A 24 -31.23 -14.21 1.81
N ALA A 25 -32.47 -14.39 2.29
CA ALA A 25 -33.59 -14.83 1.46
C ALA A 25 -34.07 -13.77 0.45
N ALA A 26 -33.69 -12.50 0.64
CA ALA A 26 -34.04 -11.42 -0.27
C ALA A 26 -33.06 -11.28 -1.45
N LEU A 27 -31.92 -11.97 -1.43
CA LEU A 27 -30.95 -11.94 -2.53
C LEU A 27 -31.22 -13.04 -3.54
N ALA A 28 -30.86 -12.77 -4.80
CA ALA A 28 -30.76 -13.79 -5.82
C ALA A 28 -29.72 -14.85 -5.42
N SER A 29 -30.02 -16.13 -5.69
CA SER A 29 -29.20 -17.25 -5.21
C SER A 29 -27.77 -17.23 -5.77
N ASP A 30 -27.59 -16.76 -6.99
CA ASP A 30 -26.30 -16.58 -7.65
C ASP A 30 -25.44 -15.53 -6.94
N LEU A 31 -26.02 -14.37 -6.61
CA LEU A 31 -25.30 -13.31 -5.89
C LEU A 31 -24.91 -13.74 -4.47
N LEU A 32 -25.77 -14.50 -3.78
CA LEU A 32 -25.43 -15.01 -2.45
C LEU A 32 -24.24 -16.00 -2.52
N GLN A 33 -24.24 -16.91 -3.51
CA GLN A 33 -23.13 -17.83 -3.72
C GLN A 33 -21.83 -17.09 -4.07
N GLU A 34 -21.90 -16.05 -4.91
CA GLU A 34 -20.72 -15.22 -5.22
C GLU A 34 -20.17 -14.50 -3.98
N LEU A 35 -21.04 -13.99 -3.11
CA LEU A 35 -20.65 -13.35 -1.86
C LEU A 35 -19.99 -14.35 -0.90
N ASP A 36 -20.58 -15.53 -0.71
CA ASP A 36 -20.02 -16.59 0.13
C ASP A 36 -18.63 -17.02 -0.39
N PHE A 37 -18.54 -17.33 -1.69
CA PHE A 37 -17.27 -17.72 -2.33
C PHE A 37 -16.20 -16.64 -2.21
N HIS A 38 -16.55 -15.37 -2.45
CA HIS A 38 -15.59 -14.27 -2.32
C HIS A 38 -15.13 -14.08 -0.87
N GLY A 39 -16.04 -14.19 0.10
CA GLY A 39 -15.70 -14.14 1.52
C GLY A 39 -14.67 -15.19 1.91
N GLU A 40 -14.94 -16.45 1.56
CA GLU A 40 -14.05 -17.59 1.78
C GLU A 40 -12.70 -17.39 1.08
N ARG A 41 -12.72 -17.02 -0.21
CA ARG A 41 -11.49 -16.86 -0.99
C ARG A 41 -10.61 -15.73 -0.46
N GLN A 42 -11.19 -14.59 -0.09
CA GLN A 42 -10.44 -13.49 0.53
C GLN A 42 -9.84 -13.94 1.85
N ARG A 43 -10.60 -14.72 2.64
CA ARG A 43 -10.11 -15.24 3.91
C ARG A 43 -8.86 -16.11 3.74
N GLU A 44 -8.88 -17.02 2.78
CA GLU A 44 -7.73 -17.85 2.42
C GLU A 44 -6.52 -16.99 2.00
N ILE A 45 -6.75 -15.96 1.17
CA ILE A 45 -5.68 -15.06 0.74
C ILE A 45 -5.08 -14.32 1.94
N PHE A 46 -5.91 -13.80 2.84
CA PHE A 46 -5.44 -13.13 4.06
C PHE A 46 -4.72 -14.07 5.04
N ASP A 47 -4.96 -15.38 4.95
CA ASP A 47 -4.26 -16.36 5.77
C ASP A 47 -2.81 -16.58 5.33
N ILE A 48 -2.55 -16.45 4.03
CA ILE A 48 -1.20 -16.58 3.46
C ILE A 48 -0.52 -15.23 3.20
N ALA A 49 -1.25 -14.12 3.25
CA ALA A 49 -0.72 -12.80 2.95
C ALA A 49 0.31 -12.34 4.00
N GLN A 50 1.49 -11.95 3.52
CA GLN A 50 2.45 -11.27 4.37
C GLN A 50 1.98 -9.83 4.59
N THR A 51 1.76 -9.46 5.85
CA THR A 51 1.36 -8.10 6.21
C THR A 51 2.59 -7.22 6.37
N TYR A 52 2.56 -6.06 5.70
CA TYR A 52 3.55 -5.00 5.81
C TYR A 52 2.89 -3.77 6.45
N GLN A 53 3.50 -3.28 7.51
CA GLN A 53 3.12 -2.02 8.15
C GLN A 53 4.19 -0.98 7.82
N ILE A 54 3.86 -0.08 6.90
CA ILE A 54 4.75 0.98 6.44
C ILE A 54 4.67 2.13 7.44
N ASP A 55 5.83 2.62 7.91
CA ASP A 55 5.87 3.81 8.75
C ASP A 55 5.65 5.09 7.94
N GLU A 56 5.43 6.21 8.62
CA GLU A 56 5.09 7.49 7.99
C GLU A 56 6.17 7.99 7.02
N GLN A 57 7.44 7.90 7.42
CA GLN A 57 8.55 8.40 6.59
C GLN A 57 8.78 7.51 5.36
N ALA A 58 8.68 6.19 5.52
CA ALA A 58 8.77 5.25 4.41
C ALA A 58 7.57 5.40 3.47
N GLU A 59 6.35 5.60 3.99
CA GLU A 59 5.17 5.85 3.17
C GLU A 59 5.36 7.11 2.31
N LEU A 60 5.79 8.22 2.90
CA LEU A 60 6.02 9.48 2.17
C LEU A 60 7.03 9.30 1.04
N MET A 61 8.17 8.63 1.32
CA MET A 61 9.17 8.34 0.30
C MET A 61 8.60 7.43 -0.80
N LEU A 62 7.91 6.35 -0.44
CA LEU A 62 7.38 5.37 -1.38
C LEU A 62 6.26 5.97 -2.25
N ARG A 63 5.42 6.87 -1.71
CA ARG A 63 4.44 7.62 -2.50
C ARG A 63 5.09 8.57 -3.49
N SER A 64 6.13 9.30 -3.07
CA SER A 64 6.88 10.16 -3.99
C SER A 64 7.52 9.36 -5.12
N LEU A 65 8.08 8.19 -4.81
CA LEU A 65 8.67 7.30 -5.80
C LEU A 65 7.61 6.67 -6.72
N SER A 66 6.44 6.29 -6.17
CA SER A 66 5.29 5.81 -6.94
C SER A 66 4.86 6.84 -7.98
N ALA A 67 4.70 8.10 -7.58
CA ALA A 67 4.34 9.18 -8.49
C ALA A 67 5.38 9.36 -9.61
N GLN A 68 6.68 9.24 -9.28
CA GLN A 68 7.76 9.28 -10.28
C GLN A 68 7.68 8.09 -11.25
N MET A 69 7.46 6.87 -10.75
CA MET A 69 7.30 5.68 -11.59
C MET A 69 6.15 5.82 -12.58
N GLN A 70 5.02 6.39 -12.14
CA GLN A 70 3.86 6.64 -12.99
C GLN A 70 4.16 7.73 -14.04
N ASN A 71 4.79 8.84 -13.64
CA ASN A 71 5.18 9.91 -14.57
C ASN A 71 6.18 9.44 -15.63
N ASP A 72 7.08 8.52 -15.26
CA ASP A 72 8.07 7.91 -16.16
C ASP A 72 7.48 6.75 -17.00
N GLY A 73 6.19 6.46 -16.85
CA GLY A 73 5.48 5.39 -17.56
C GLY A 73 6.06 4.01 -17.28
N LEU A 74 6.44 3.74 -16.03
CA LEU A 74 7.02 2.44 -15.62
C LEU A 74 5.97 1.40 -15.22
N ASP A 75 4.71 1.81 -15.07
CA ASP A 75 3.54 1.00 -14.75
C ASP A 75 3.38 -0.23 -15.65
N SER A 76 3.61 -0.08 -16.95
CA SER A 76 3.57 -1.18 -17.94
C SER A 76 4.57 -2.32 -17.68
N MET A 77 5.58 -2.12 -16.83
CA MET A 77 6.60 -3.12 -16.49
C MET A 77 6.40 -3.72 -15.09
N PHE A 78 5.33 -3.36 -14.37
CA PHE A 78 5.11 -3.85 -13.00
C PHE A 78 4.99 -5.37 -12.94
N SER A 79 4.37 -6.00 -13.93
CA SER A 79 4.25 -7.48 -14.02
C SER A 79 5.59 -8.20 -14.12
N SER A 80 6.65 -7.53 -14.58
CA SER A 80 8.00 -8.12 -14.66
C SER A 80 8.67 -8.26 -13.29
N VAL A 81 8.15 -7.57 -12.27
CA VAL A 81 8.71 -7.58 -10.92
C VAL A 81 8.06 -8.70 -10.11
N ARG A 82 8.90 -9.57 -9.56
CA ARG A 82 8.46 -10.61 -8.62
C ARG A 82 8.27 -9.99 -7.24
N LEU A 83 7.07 -10.12 -6.70
CA LEU A 83 6.79 -9.75 -5.32
C LEU A 83 7.50 -10.73 -4.38
N PRO A 84 7.97 -10.27 -3.20
CA PRO A 84 8.64 -11.13 -2.22
C PRO A 84 7.73 -12.21 -1.64
N PHE A 85 6.42 -12.02 -1.74
CA PHE A 85 5.38 -12.97 -1.33
C PHE A 85 4.25 -12.96 -2.36
N PRO A 86 3.57 -14.08 -2.60
CA PRO A 86 2.46 -14.16 -3.55
C PRO A 86 1.26 -13.29 -3.15
N ALA A 87 1.13 -12.95 -1.86
CA ALA A 87 0.13 -12.04 -1.35
C ALA A 87 0.77 -11.08 -0.32
N MET A 88 0.55 -9.79 -0.52
CA MET A 88 1.07 -8.72 0.33
C MET A 88 -0.09 -7.83 0.78
N LEU A 89 -0.32 -7.75 2.09
CA LEU A 89 -1.24 -6.76 2.66
C LEU A 89 -0.42 -5.55 3.12
N LEU A 90 -0.58 -4.43 2.42
CA LEU A 90 0.08 -3.17 2.73
C LEU A 90 -0.83 -2.31 3.59
N THR A 91 -0.31 -1.88 4.74
CA THR A 91 -0.98 -0.93 5.63
C THR A 91 -0.09 0.28 5.86
N VAL A 92 -0.71 1.46 5.87
CA VAL A 92 -0.07 2.75 6.13
C VAL A 92 -0.48 3.27 7.51
N PRO A 93 0.17 4.31 8.05
CA PRO A 93 -0.28 4.96 9.28
C PRO A 93 -1.72 5.46 9.16
N GLU A 94 -2.43 5.50 10.28
CA GLU A 94 -3.78 6.05 10.31
C GLU A 94 -3.73 7.56 10.00
N PRO A 95 -4.45 8.03 8.97
CA PRO A 95 -4.46 9.44 8.63
C PRO A 95 -5.18 10.25 9.69
N ALA A 96 -4.78 11.51 9.88
CA ALA A 96 -5.43 12.41 10.83
C ALA A 96 -6.92 12.64 10.52
N THR A 97 -7.29 12.60 9.24
CA THR A 97 -8.66 12.80 8.75
C THR A 97 -8.94 11.91 7.56
N GLY A 98 -10.21 11.50 7.39
CA GLY A 98 -10.67 10.79 6.20
C GLY A 98 -10.65 9.27 6.36
N LEU A 99 -10.54 8.58 5.22
CA LEU A 99 -10.51 7.13 5.17
C LEU A 99 -9.07 6.63 5.34
N TRP A 100 -8.88 5.59 6.15
CA TRP A 100 -7.61 4.89 6.32
C TRP A 100 -7.51 3.74 5.30
N PRO A 101 -6.69 3.87 4.25
CA PRO A 101 -6.61 2.83 3.23
C PRO A 101 -5.66 1.71 3.63
N ALA A 102 -5.93 0.51 3.12
CA ALA A 102 -5.01 -0.61 3.07
C ALA A 102 -5.19 -1.33 1.74
N ALA A 103 -4.14 -1.95 1.22
CA ALA A 103 -4.21 -2.64 -0.05
C ALA A 103 -3.73 -4.07 0.04
N LEU A 104 -4.47 -4.98 -0.58
CA LEU A 104 -4.04 -6.33 -0.84
C LEU A 104 -3.55 -6.40 -2.28
N VAL A 105 -2.26 -6.73 -2.44
CA VAL A 105 -1.64 -6.99 -3.74
C VAL A 105 -1.30 -8.47 -3.81
N THR A 106 -1.86 -9.18 -4.78
CA THR A 106 -1.51 -10.59 -5.03
C THR A 106 -0.88 -10.74 -6.41
N GLN A 107 0.07 -11.66 -6.53
CA GLN A 107 0.69 -12.01 -7.79
C GLN A 107 0.41 -13.47 -8.11
N ASP A 108 -0.15 -13.70 -9.29
CA ASP A 108 -0.29 -15.01 -9.90
C ASP A 108 0.44 -14.99 -11.24
N GLU A 109 1.51 -15.80 -11.36
CA GLU A 109 2.44 -15.77 -12.50
C GLU A 109 2.91 -14.34 -12.87
N ASP A 110 2.46 -13.80 -14.01
CA ASP A 110 2.77 -12.47 -14.53
C ASP A 110 1.62 -11.47 -14.32
N THR A 111 0.58 -11.86 -13.58
CA THR A 111 -0.60 -11.05 -13.33
C THR A 111 -0.62 -10.55 -11.89
N LEU A 112 -0.85 -9.25 -11.73
CA LEU A 112 -0.96 -8.59 -10.43
C LEU A 112 -2.41 -8.18 -10.19
N TYR A 113 -2.95 -8.52 -9.02
CA TYR A 113 -4.28 -8.10 -8.60
C TYR A 113 -4.14 -7.13 -7.43
N THR A 114 -4.76 -5.96 -7.53
CA THR A 114 -4.77 -4.96 -6.47
C THR A 114 -6.18 -4.65 -6.03
N GLN A 115 -6.37 -4.66 -4.71
CA GLN A 115 -7.64 -4.38 -4.04
C GLN A 115 -7.38 -3.40 -2.91
N VAL A 116 -8.25 -2.40 -2.73
CA VAL A 116 -8.11 -1.41 -1.67
C VAL A 116 -9.31 -1.47 -0.74
N TYR A 117 -9.02 -1.51 0.55
CA TYR A 117 -9.98 -1.44 1.64
C TYR A 117 -9.83 -0.11 2.34
N HIS A 118 -10.92 0.41 2.89
CA HIS A 118 -10.89 1.60 3.70
C HIS A 118 -11.43 1.31 5.10
N ALA A 119 -10.88 1.96 6.11
CA ALA A 119 -11.47 1.99 7.43
C ALA A 119 -11.70 3.42 7.88
N ASN A 120 -12.70 3.62 8.73
CA ASN A 120 -12.88 4.85 9.49
C ASN A 120 -13.52 4.51 10.84
N LYS A 121 -13.87 5.53 11.64
CA LYS A 121 -14.56 5.34 12.93
C LYS A 121 -15.90 4.59 12.81
N GLY A 122 -16.53 4.63 11.64
CA GLY A 122 -17.80 3.97 11.33
C GLY A 122 -17.66 2.52 10.84
N GLY A 123 -16.44 2.01 10.64
CA GLY A 123 -16.20 0.62 10.29
C GLY A 123 -15.28 0.45 9.08
N LEU A 124 -15.30 -0.77 8.53
CA LEU A 124 -14.56 -1.14 7.32
C LEU A 124 -15.46 -1.01 6.09
N LEU A 125 -14.92 -0.41 5.03
CA LEU A 125 -15.49 -0.38 3.70
C LEU A 125 -14.65 -1.34 2.83
N PRO A 126 -15.22 -2.47 2.40
CA PRO A 126 -14.51 -3.39 1.51
C PRO A 126 -14.31 -2.80 0.11
N ASN A 127 -13.47 -3.45 -0.68
CA ASN A 127 -13.26 -3.07 -2.06
C ASN A 127 -14.54 -3.25 -2.89
N LEU A 128 -14.75 -2.33 -3.83
CA LEU A 128 -15.77 -2.41 -4.87
C LEU A 128 -15.21 -3.06 -6.14
N LEU A 129 -13.92 -2.86 -6.41
CA LEU A 129 -13.25 -3.32 -7.61
C LEU A 129 -12.01 -4.17 -7.28
N VAL A 130 -11.58 -4.94 -8.28
CA VAL A 130 -10.28 -5.61 -8.30
C VAL A 130 -9.57 -5.18 -9.58
N PHE A 131 -8.39 -4.59 -9.44
CA PHE A 131 -7.59 -4.16 -10.58
C PHE A 131 -6.62 -5.27 -10.95
N LYS A 132 -6.82 -5.86 -12.13
CA LYS A 132 -5.96 -6.91 -12.68
C LYS A 132 -5.00 -6.27 -13.69
N SER A 133 -3.73 -6.22 -13.35
CA SER A 133 -2.66 -5.65 -14.16
C SER A 133 -1.78 -6.75 -14.76
N GLN A 134 -1.61 -6.74 -16.08
CA GLN A 134 -0.75 -7.66 -16.81
C GLN A 134 -0.05 -6.90 -17.96
N GLY A 135 1.26 -6.72 -17.83
CA GLY A 135 2.02 -5.83 -18.72
C GLY A 135 1.45 -4.41 -18.71
N ALA A 136 1.18 -3.86 -19.89
CA ALA A 136 0.55 -2.55 -20.06
C ALA A 136 -0.97 -2.54 -19.91
N SER A 137 -1.60 -3.71 -19.75
CA SER A 137 -3.06 -3.84 -19.70
C SER A 137 -3.55 -3.84 -18.26
N VAL A 138 -4.67 -3.16 -18.01
CA VAL A 138 -5.35 -3.16 -16.72
C VAL A 138 -6.83 -3.43 -16.94
N ASP A 139 -7.28 -4.60 -16.49
CA ASP A 139 -8.69 -4.96 -16.45
C ASP A 139 -9.27 -4.60 -15.07
N ILE A 140 -10.50 -4.09 -15.05
CA ILE A 140 -11.22 -3.77 -13.82
C ILE A 140 -12.33 -4.80 -13.64
N LEU A 141 -12.25 -5.58 -12.56
CA LEU A 141 -13.23 -6.59 -12.21
C LEU A 141 -14.13 -6.09 -11.09
N HIS A 142 -15.44 -6.33 -11.20
CA HIS A 142 -16.40 -5.95 -10.18
C HIS A 142 -16.39 -6.97 -9.04
N SER A 143 -16.23 -6.48 -7.80
CA SER A 143 -16.40 -7.33 -6.63
C SER A 143 -17.89 -7.69 -6.41
N PRO A 144 -18.17 -8.80 -5.71
CA PRO A 144 -19.52 -9.09 -5.23
C PRO A 144 -20.08 -8.00 -4.30
N THR A 145 -19.22 -7.23 -3.61
CA THR A 145 -19.65 -6.05 -2.84
C THR A 145 -20.37 -5.03 -3.72
N LEU A 146 -19.81 -4.70 -4.91
CA LEU A 146 -20.40 -3.73 -5.82
C LEU A 146 -21.73 -4.25 -6.39
N LYS A 147 -21.80 -5.54 -6.73
CA LYS A 147 -23.04 -6.18 -7.17
C LYS A 147 -24.12 -6.12 -6.10
N LEU A 148 -23.76 -6.41 -4.85
CA LEU A 148 -24.68 -6.30 -3.72
C LEU A 148 -25.16 -4.86 -3.50
N ALA A 149 -24.26 -3.87 -3.54
CA ALA A 149 -24.63 -2.47 -3.41
C ALA A 149 -25.70 -2.06 -4.43
N ARG A 150 -25.51 -2.44 -5.70
CA ARG A 150 -26.48 -2.22 -6.78
C ARG A 150 -27.80 -2.95 -6.56
N ALA A 151 -27.74 -4.22 -6.16
CA ALA A 151 -28.93 -5.02 -5.85
C ALA A 151 -29.72 -4.47 -4.66
N SER A 152 -29.05 -3.77 -3.74
CA SER A 152 -29.65 -3.10 -2.58
C SER A 152 -30.26 -1.73 -2.92
N GLY A 153 -30.14 -1.28 -4.18
CA GLY A 153 -30.66 0.00 -4.65
C GLY A 153 -29.67 1.18 -4.55
N ASP A 154 -28.39 0.94 -4.23
CA ASP A 154 -27.39 2.00 -4.25
C ASP A 154 -27.11 2.43 -5.71
N ALA A 155 -27.19 3.73 -5.97
CA ALA A 155 -26.87 4.32 -7.27
C ALA A 155 -25.34 4.51 -7.46
N ILE A 156 -24.58 3.42 -7.47
CA ILE A 156 -23.12 3.43 -7.71
C ILE A 156 -22.83 3.11 -9.18
N SER A 157 -22.45 4.13 -9.95
CA SER A 157 -21.96 3.95 -11.34
C SER A 157 -20.55 3.33 -11.36
N ASP A 158 -20.19 2.70 -12.48
CA ASP A 158 -18.83 2.17 -12.67
C ASP A 158 -17.79 3.30 -12.58
N ASP A 159 -18.03 4.45 -13.23
CA ASP A 159 -17.17 5.63 -13.17
C ASP A 159 -16.93 6.14 -11.74
N ALA A 160 -17.96 6.12 -10.89
CA ALA A 160 -17.83 6.53 -9.50
C ALA A 160 -16.94 5.56 -8.71
N ALA A 161 -17.15 4.25 -8.87
CA ALA A 161 -16.32 3.23 -8.23
C ALA A 161 -14.86 3.29 -8.71
N VAL A 162 -14.65 3.48 -10.02
CA VAL A 162 -13.31 3.62 -10.60
C VAL A 162 -12.64 4.89 -10.07
N LYS A 163 -13.32 6.03 -10.06
CA LYS A 163 -12.77 7.28 -9.52
C LYS A 163 -12.38 7.16 -8.04
N GLN A 164 -13.10 6.36 -7.28
CA GLN A 164 -12.83 6.12 -5.87
C GLN A 164 -11.57 5.26 -5.65
N GLU A 165 -11.40 4.17 -6.39
CA GLU A 165 -10.37 3.17 -6.06
C GLU A 165 -9.14 3.22 -6.99
N LYS A 166 -9.26 3.71 -8.22
CA LYS A 166 -8.21 3.62 -9.25
C LYS A 166 -6.88 4.20 -8.79
N SER A 167 -6.86 5.45 -8.34
CA SER A 167 -5.61 6.11 -7.93
C SER A 167 -4.91 5.34 -6.82
N LEU A 168 -5.67 4.89 -5.81
CA LEU A 168 -5.12 4.14 -4.70
C LEU A 168 -4.60 2.78 -5.13
N CYS A 169 -5.31 2.07 -6.01
CA CYS A 169 -4.83 0.80 -6.56
C CYS A 169 -3.49 0.97 -7.30
N PHE A 170 -3.36 1.97 -8.17
CA PHE A 170 -2.10 2.24 -8.86
C PHE A 170 -0.97 2.68 -7.91
N ASP A 171 -1.29 3.50 -6.91
CA ASP A 171 -0.32 3.93 -5.91
C ASP A 171 0.18 2.74 -5.07
N PHE A 172 -0.71 1.92 -4.54
CA PHE A 172 -0.33 0.76 -3.74
C PHE A 172 0.38 -0.31 -4.54
N LEU A 173 -0.01 -0.52 -5.80
CA LEU A 173 0.71 -1.42 -6.70
C LEU A 173 2.15 -0.93 -6.95
N SER A 174 2.30 0.36 -7.25
CA SER A 174 3.62 1.00 -7.39
C SER A 174 4.45 0.89 -6.12
N ILE A 175 3.83 1.08 -4.94
CA ILE A 175 4.48 0.90 -3.64
C ILE A 175 4.93 -0.56 -3.46
N ALA A 176 4.09 -1.55 -3.76
CA ALA A 176 4.44 -2.97 -3.64
C ALA A 176 5.64 -3.33 -4.53
N VAL A 177 5.61 -2.87 -5.79
CA VAL A 177 6.71 -3.05 -6.76
C VAL A 177 7.98 -2.36 -6.29
N GLY A 178 7.87 -1.09 -5.88
CA GLY A 178 8.98 -0.30 -5.37
C GLY A 178 9.62 -0.93 -4.13
N MET A 179 8.80 -1.37 -3.17
CA MET A 179 9.28 -2.10 -1.99
C MET A 179 10.01 -3.39 -2.38
N SER A 180 9.46 -4.16 -3.31
CA SER A 180 10.07 -5.42 -3.78
C SER A 180 11.49 -5.20 -4.29
N ILE A 181 11.71 -4.14 -5.08
CA ILE A 181 13.03 -3.77 -5.59
C ILE A 181 13.92 -3.17 -4.50
N LEU A 182 13.39 -2.28 -3.67
CA LEU A 182 14.16 -1.56 -2.65
C LEU A 182 14.62 -2.45 -1.50
N PHE A 183 13.88 -3.53 -1.20
CA PHE A 183 14.32 -4.53 -0.22
C PHE A 183 15.58 -5.28 -0.62
N GLU A 184 15.92 -5.34 -1.92
CA GLU A 184 17.18 -5.90 -2.40
C GLU A 184 18.36 -4.91 -2.26
N ARG A 185 18.08 -3.64 -1.91
CA ARG A 185 19.07 -2.57 -1.83
C ARG A 185 19.40 -2.29 -0.38
N LYS A 186 20.67 -2.53 -0.01
CA LYS A 186 21.17 -2.28 1.35
C LYS A 186 20.80 -0.87 1.80
N ALA A 187 20.25 -0.75 3.01
CA ALA A 187 19.94 0.50 3.70
C ALA A 187 18.90 1.43 3.04
N MET A 188 18.15 1.00 2.01
CA MET A 188 17.00 1.77 1.51
C MET A 188 15.78 1.62 2.44
N LEU A 189 15.37 0.38 2.68
CA LEU A 189 14.27 0.02 3.57
C LEU A 189 14.78 -1.00 4.60
N GLU A 190 14.34 -0.83 5.84
CA GLU A 190 14.58 -1.76 6.94
C GLU A 190 13.33 -2.59 7.22
N LYS A 191 13.52 -3.86 7.56
CA LYS A 191 12.47 -4.81 7.91
C LYS A 191 12.61 -5.21 9.36
N GLU A 192 11.57 -4.97 10.16
CA GLU A 192 11.47 -5.46 11.52
C GLU A 192 10.27 -6.41 11.60
N GLU A 193 10.54 -7.71 11.70
CA GLU A 193 9.49 -8.71 11.87
C GLU A 193 9.05 -8.78 13.33
N VAL A 194 7.76 -8.55 13.58
CA VAL A 194 7.19 -8.57 14.93
C VAL A 194 5.90 -9.41 14.97
N PRO A 195 5.51 -9.96 16.12
CA PRO A 195 4.22 -10.64 16.25
C PRO A 195 3.06 -9.70 15.91
N ALA A 196 2.09 -10.20 15.13
CA ALA A 196 0.92 -9.43 14.71
C ALA A 196 0.06 -8.97 15.89
N TYR A 197 0.01 -9.77 16.96
CA TYR A 197 -0.76 -9.48 18.16
C TYR A 197 0.12 -8.85 19.26
N PRO A 198 -0.28 -7.70 19.82
CA PRO A 198 0.42 -7.07 20.94
C PRO A 198 0.59 -8.04 22.12
N ARG A 199 1.68 -7.87 22.88
CA ARG A 199 1.98 -8.73 24.04
C ARG A 199 0.83 -8.80 25.05
N ALA A 200 0.13 -7.69 25.29
CA ALA A 200 -1.00 -7.64 26.21
C ALA A 200 -2.17 -8.51 25.75
N GLU A 201 -2.45 -8.56 24.44
CA GLU A 201 -3.49 -9.40 23.87
C GLU A 201 -3.10 -10.88 23.91
N ARG A 202 -1.86 -11.21 23.54
CA ARG A 202 -1.31 -12.57 23.67
C ARG A 202 -1.42 -13.11 25.10
N ARG A 203 -1.07 -12.29 26.10
CA ARG A 203 -1.22 -12.66 27.52
C ARG A 203 -2.68 -12.85 27.93
N ARG A 204 -3.60 -12.02 27.43
CA ARG A 204 -5.04 -12.17 27.71
C ARG A 204 -5.58 -13.47 27.14
N ALA A 205 -5.27 -13.79 25.88
CA ALA A 205 -5.68 -15.03 25.24
C ALA A 205 -5.14 -16.26 25.98
N GLN A 206 -3.86 -16.25 26.36
CA GLN A 206 -3.26 -17.33 27.13
C GLN A 206 -3.96 -17.54 28.49
N LYS A 207 -4.30 -16.46 29.20
CA LYS A 207 -5.03 -16.53 30.47
C LYS A 207 -6.44 -17.10 30.31
N SER A 208 -7.09 -16.88 29.16
CA SER A 208 -8.42 -17.41 28.86
C SER A 208 -8.39 -18.79 28.19
N GLY A 209 -7.23 -19.48 28.15
CA GLY A 209 -7.09 -20.78 27.49
C GLY A 209 -7.21 -20.75 25.97
N ARG A 210 -7.15 -19.57 25.34
CA ARG A 210 -7.24 -19.39 23.89
C ARG A 210 -5.85 -19.23 23.28
N THR A 211 -5.61 -19.89 22.15
CA THR A 211 -4.41 -19.68 21.32
C THR A 211 -4.68 -18.64 20.24
N LEU A 212 -3.82 -17.63 20.13
CA LEU A 212 -3.83 -16.71 18.99
C LEU A 212 -3.00 -17.30 17.85
N PRO A 213 -3.37 -17.04 16.58
CA PRO A 213 -2.56 -17.44 15.43
C PRO A 213 -1.12 -16.91 15.55
N ASN A 214 -0.14 -17.76 15.24
CA ASN A 214 1.27 -17.35 15.19
C ASN A 214 1.54 -16.61 13.87
N ARG A 215 1.08 -15.36 13.80
CA ARG A 215 1.29 -14.47 12.66
C ARG A 215 2.27 -13.37 12.98
N THR A 216 3.05 -12.98 11.99
CA THR A 216 3.98 -11.87 12.06
C THR A 216 3.56 -10.75 11.10
N ILE A 217 3.94 -9.54 11.45
CA ILE A 217 3.86 -8.35 10.58
C ILE A 217 5.28 -7.87 10.34
N ILE A 218 5.57 -7.41 9.14
CA ILE A 218 6.84 -6.77 8.81
C ILE A 218 6.63 -5.27 8.90
N LYS A 219 7.24 -4.63 9.90
CA LYS A 219 7.32 -3.18 9.96
C LYS A 219 8.39 -2.70 8.98
N VAL A 220 8.03 -1.74 8.16
CA VAL A 220 8.89 -1.17 7.12
C VAL A 220 9.25 0.25 7.52
N LYS A 221 10.54 0.51 7.61
CA LYS A 221 11.10 1.81 7.98
C LYS A 221 12.15 2.25 6.97
N LEU A 222 12.50 3.54 6.98
CA LEU A 222 13.63 4.03 6.20
C LEU A 222 14.96 3.57 6.81
N GLY A 223 15.78 2.93 5.99
CA GLY A 223 17.20 2.79 6.29
C GLY A 223 17.97 4.09 6.02
N ASP A 224 19.27 4.10 6.30
CA ASP A 224 20.08 5.31 6.18
C ASP A 224 20.17 5.90 4.76
N LEU A 225 20.16 5.07 3.71
CA LEU A 225 20.06 5.57 2.33
C LEU A 225 18.65 6.07 2.00
N GLY A 226 17.61 5.47 2.58
CA GLY A 226 16.24 5.97 2.47
C GLY A 226 16.07 7.35 3.08
N LYS A 227 16.68 7.61 4.24
CA LYS A 227 16.68 8.95 4.85
C LYS A 227 17.37 9.99 3.95
N ARG A 228 18.52 9.63 3.37
CA ARG A 228 19.26 10.49 2.41
C ARG A 228 18.50 10.72 1.11
N GLN A 229 17.74 9.73 0.64
CA GLN A 229 16.82 9.87 -0.49
C GLN A 229 15.79 10.97 -0.23
N VAL A 230 15.14 10.94 0.94
CA VAL A 230 14.14 11.95 1.33
C VAL A 230 14.76 13.35 1.41
N GLN A 231 15.95 13.46 2.02
CA GLN A 231 16.69 14.73 2.10
C GLN A 231 16.98 15.30 0.69
N ALA A 232 17.49 14.47 -0.22
CA ALA A 232 17.79 14.89 -1.59
C ALA A 232 16.54 15.37 -2.37
N SER A 233 15.39 14.72 -2.15
CA SER A 233 14.12 15.13 -2.74
C SER A 233 13.66 16.50 -2.23
N GLN A 234 13.79 16.77 -0.92
CA GLN A 234 13.42 18.05 -0.32
C GLN A 234 14.33 19.20 -0.80
N GLU A 235 15.64 18.96 -0.90
CA GLU A 235 16.59 19.94 -1.44
C GLU A 235 16.28 20.32 -2.88
N THR A 236 15.85 19.35 -3.70
CA THR A 236 15.48 19.58 -5.11
C THR A 236 14.22 20.44 -5.24
N ASN A 237 13.25 20.26 -4.33
CA ASN A 237 12.00 21.02 -4.34
C ASN A 237 12.14 22.43 -3.72
N SER A 238 13.11 22.63 -2.83
CA SER A 238 13.33 23.89 -2.11
C SER A 238 14.30 24.87 -2.79
N SER A 239 14.89 24.50 -3.93
CA SER A 239 15.82 25.38 -4.62
C SER A 239 15.09 26.45 -5.43
N ASP A 240 14.73 27.55 -4.75
CA ASP A 240 14.57 28.85 -5.37
C ASP A 240 15.84 29.19 -6.17
N GLU A 241 15.65 29.73 -7.38
CA GLU A 241 16.68 29.95 -8.41
C GLU A 241 17.86 30.87 -8.02
N GLN A 242 17.91 31.41 -6.79
CA GLN A 242 18.84 32.47 -6.40
C GLN A 242 20.22 32.04 -5.88
N SER A 243 20.55 30.75 -5.79
CA SER A 243 21.88 30.31 -5.33
C SER A 243 22.65 29.47 -6.36
N LYS A 244 22.95 30.04 -7.53
CA LYS A 244 23.98 29.54 -8.45
C LYS A 244 25.42 29.77 -7.94
N ALA A 245 25.65 29.60 -6.63
CA ALA A 245 27.00 29.45 -6.11
C ALA A 245 27.48 28.02 -6.43
N ARG A 246 28.72 27.86 -6.93
CA ARG A 246 29.36 26.57 -7.26
C ARG A 246 29.04 25.51 -6.19
N ARG A 247 28.11 24.59 -6.49
CA ARG A 247 27.70 23.55 -5.53
C ARG A 247 28.92 22.70 -5.14
N ARG A 248 29.26 22.70 -3.84
CA ARG A 248 30.09 21.67 -3.20
C ARG A 248 29.34 20.32 -3.24
N ALA A 249 29.96 19.25 -2.73
CA ALA A 249 29.35 17.91 -2.70
C ALA A 249 27.89 17.94 -2.18
N HIS A 250 26.94 17.38 -2.95
CA HIS A 250 25.51 17.33 -2.62
C HIS A 250 24.93 15.95 -2.90
N TRP A 251 23.83 15.61 -2.22
CA TRP A 251 23.09 14.38 -2.48
C TRP A 251 22.27 14.48 -3.76
N VAL A 252 22.35 13.44 -4.58
CA VAL A 252 21.53 13.26 -5.77
C VAL A 252 20.54 12.14 -5.48
N GLN A 253 19.27 12.45 -5.73
CA GLN A 253 18.17 11.52 -5.56
C GLN A 253 18.34 10.27 -6.45
N GLY A 254 18.07 9.09 -5.88
CA GLY A 254 17.90 7.84 -6.60
C GLY A 254 16.55 7.77 -7.33
N HIS A 255 16.47 6.97 -8.39
CA HIS A 255 15.26 6.85 -9.20
C HIS A 255 15.15 5.47 -9.83
N PHE A 256 13.92 5.10 -10.18
CA PHE A 256 13.63 3.91 -10.97
C PHE A 256 13.91 4.17 -12.45
N MET A 257 14.35 3.13 -13.15
CA MET A 257 14.66 3.21 -14.58
C MET A 257 14.26 1.92 -15.28
N ARG A 258 13.89 2.02 -16.55
CA ARG A 258 13.74 0.88 -17.44
C ARG A 258 15.09 0.17 -17.62
N ASN A 259 15.11 -1.14 -17.46
CA ASN A 259 16.26 -1.96 -17.79
C ASN A 259 16.16 -2.46 -19.25
N ARG A 260 17.27 -2.90 -19.83
CA ARG A 260 17.31 -3.38 -21.24
C ARG A 260 16.49 -4.64 -21.50
N ALA A 261 16.18 -5.41 -20.46
CA ALA A 261 15.38 -6.63 -20.53
C ALA A 261 13.87 -6.38 -20.37
N GLY A 262 13.42 -5.11 -20.34
CA GLY A 262 12.00 -4.76 -20.20
C GLY A 262 11.48 -4.81 -18.77
N GLY A 263 12.36 -4.83 -17.77
CA GLY A 263 12.00 -4.74 -16.35
C GLY A 263 12.41 -3.42 -15.71
N ILE A 264 12.23 -3.33 -14.39
CA ILE A 264 12.53 -2.13 -13.61
C ILE A 264 13.85 -2.31 -12.85
N SER A 265 14.66 -1.26 -12.82
CA SER A 265 15.91 -1.18 -12.06
C SER A 265 15.92 0.06 -11.18
N TRP A 266 16.75 0.03 -10.13
CA TRP A 266 16.90 1.14 -9.19
C TRP A 266 18.33 1.68 -9.24
N ARG A 267 18.45 3.01 -9.29
CA ARG A 267 19.72 3.72 -9.09
C ARG A 267 19.74 4.32 -7.69
N ASN A 268 20.74 3.95 -6.89
CA ASN A 268 20.88 4.46 -5.54
C ASN A 268 21.12 5.99 -5.49
N PRO A 269 20.63 6.65 -4.42
CA PRO A 269 21.06 7.99 -4.10
C PRO A 269 22.58 8.01 -3.87
N HIS A 270 23.23 9.07 -4.35
CA HIS A 270 24.69 9.19 -4.30
C HIS A 270 25.11 10.65 -4.18
N VAL A 271 26.33 10.88 -3.70
CA VAL A 271 26.90 12.23 -3.62
C VAL A 271 27.54 12.59 -4.97
N ARG A 272 27.35 13.82 -5.43
CA ARG A 272 28.09 14.42 -6.56
C ARG A 272 28.77 15.70 -6.15
N GLY A 273 29.97 15.93 -6.68
CA GLY A 273 30.83 17.09 -6.37
C GLY A 273 32.02 16.72 -5.50
N ALA A 274 32.84 17.71 -5.14
CA ALA A 274 34.03 17.53 -4.31
C ALA A 274 33.89 18.25 -2.97
N GLY A 275 34.45 17.66 -1.90
CA GLY A 275 34.43 18.19 -0.52
C GLY A 275 33.46 17.45 0.42
N PRO A 276 33.48 17.75 1.74
CA PRO A 276 32.54 17.19 2.70
C PRO A 276 31.12 17.74 2.47
N VAL A 277 30.11 16.89 2.68
CA VAL A 277 28.70 17.30 2.71
C VAL A 277 28.50 18.11 4.01
N LEU A 278 28.09 19.37 3.90
CA LEU A 278 27.76 20.19 5.07
C LEU A 278 26.27 20.01 5.39
N GLU A 279 25.98 19.35 6.52
CA GLU A 279 24.64 19.37 7.12
C GLU A 279 24.41 20.78 7.70
N GLN A 280 23.64 21.62 7.01
CA GLN A 280 23.27 22.93 7.53
C GLN A 280 21.99 22.79 8.38
N GLU A 281 22.14 22.84 9.71
CA GLU A 281 21.02 23.06 10.62
C GLU A 281 20.46 24.48 10.40
N ARG A 282 19.20 24.58 9.96
CA ARG A 282 18.52 25.89 9.85
C ARG A 282 17.94 26.27 11.21
N HIS A 283 18.51 27.28 11.85
CA HIS A 283 17.84 27.99 12.93
C HIS A 283 16.70 28.85 12.35
N ILE A 284 15.47 28.57 12.76
CA ILE A 284 14.32 29.44 12.51
C ILE A 284 14.27 30.43 13.68
N SER A 285 14.76 31.66 13.46
CA SER A 285 14.49 32.77 14.36
C SER A 285 13.18 33.44 13.93
N PHE A 286 12.18 33.42 14.80
CA PHE A 286 10.99 34.24 14.65
C PHE A 286 11.35 35.67 15.07
N GLU A 287 11.35 36.61 14.12
CA GLU A 287 11.30 38.03 14.46
C GLU A 287 9.86 38.37 14.85
N SER A 288 9.70 38.82 16.08
CA SER A 288 8.47 39.41 16.59
C SER A 288 8.43 40.88 16.22
N GLU A 289 7.50 41.26 15.34
CA GLU A 289 6.94 42.62 15.28
C GLU A 289 5.42 42.54 15.46
#